data_AF-A0A7Y1YX04-F1
#
_entry.id   AF-A0A7Y1YX04-F1
#
_cell.length_a   1.000
_cell.length_b   1.000
_cell.length_c   1.000
_cell.angle_alpha   90.00
_cell.angle_beta   90.00
_cell.angle_gamma   90.00
#
_symmetry.space_group_name_H-M   'P 1'
#
loop_
_entity.id
_entity.type
_entity.pdbx_description
1 polymer ?
#
loop_
_entity_poly.entity_id
_entity_poly.type
_entity_poly.pdbx_seq_one_letter_code
_entity_poly.pdbx_strand_id
1 'polypeptide(L)'
;MLKTFIVGIVLGVAAAAAALYAYPAVDQHREASIVSVAANGGNIESFHINMPMDRIMVGASGEKQALPTGLKWPADQELKNVRAELFKIRNARDTVIGVASRMSARDGSGEIIDWVLHLPARGSIFVNLRPEALQGGFRRGELQAGSREFAPLGGLMSERWVPNTSGDADAPAGRIELVTTYIRRQETP
;
A
#
# COMPACT_ATOMS: atom_id res chain seq x y z
N MET A 1 -44.57 -13.76 -32.77
CA MET A 1 -43.28 -13.06 -32.99
C MET A 1 -42.71 -12.43 -31.72
N LEU A 2 -43.50 -11.73 -30.90
CA LEU A 2 -42.99 -11.12 -29.66
C LEU A 2 -42.49 -12.15 -28.61
N LYS A 3 -43.21 -13.27 -28.44
CA LYS A 3 -42.82 -14.33 -27.48
C LYS A 3 -41.47 -14.97 -27.81
N THR A 4 -41.23 -15.30 -29.08
CA THR A 4 -39.96 -15.87 -29.56
C THR A 4 -38.81 -14.87 -29.43
N PHE A 5 -39.07 -13.57 -29.64
CA PHE A 5 -38.09 -12.51 -29.42
C PHE A 5 -37.69 -12.40 -27.94
N ILE A 6 -38.65 -12.39 -27.01
CA ILE A 6 -38.38 -12.34 -25.57
C ILE A 6 -37.58 -13.57 -25.11
N VAL A 7 -37.95 -14.76 -25.57
CA VAL A 7 -37.21 -16.00 -25.27
C VAL A 7 -35.77 -15.91 -25.78
N GLY A 8 -35.55 -15.38 -26.97
CA GLY A 8 -34.21 -15.15 -27.53
C GLY A 8 -33.36 -14.19 -26.69
N ILE A 9 -33.94 -13.10 -26.19
CA ILE A 9 -33.22 -12.16 -25.30
C ILE A 9 -32.82 -12.85 -23.99
N VAL A 10 -33.75 -13.55 -23.34
CA VAL A 10 -33.47 -14.21 -22.07
C VAL A 10 -32.39 -15.29 -22.24
N LEU A 11 -32.45 -16.08 -23.31
CA LEU A 11 -31.41 -17.04 -23.66
C LEU A 11 -30.06 -16.38 -23.91
N GLY A 12 -30.03 -15.26 -24.64
CA GLY A 12 -28.81 -14.51 -24.90
C GLY A 12 -28.17 -13.97 -23.61
N VAL A 13 -28.98 -13.40 -22.71
CA VAL A 13 -28.52 -12.91 -21.41
C VAL A 13 -28.00 -14.06 -20.54
N ALA A 14 -28.72 -15.18 -20.49
CA ALA A 14 -28.32 -16.34 -19.71
C ALA A 14 -26.99 -16.95 -20.23
N ALA A 15 -26.84 -17.05 -21.56
CA ALA A 15 -25.60 -17.53 -22.18
C ALA A 15 -24.42 -16.60 -21.90
N ALA A 16 -24.63 -15.28 -22.00
CA ALA A 16 -23.59 -14.29 -21.68
C ALA A 16 -23.16 -14.34 -20.21
N ALA A 17 -24.11 -14.47 -19.29
CA ALA A 17 -23.82 -14.63 -17.86
C ALA A 17 -23.05 -15.93 -17.56
N ALA A 18 -23.46 -17.05 -18.17
CA ALA A 18 -22.76 -18.32 -18.04
C ALA A 18 -21.33 -18.26 -18.60
N ALA A 19 -21.14 -17.59 -19.74
CA ALA A 19 -19.81 -17.38 -20.32
C ALA A 19 -18.92 -16.52 -19.43
N LEU A 20 -19.42 -15.42 -18.87
CA LEU A 20 -18.68 -14.57 -17.93
C LEU A 20 -18.31 -15.28 -16.63
N TYR A 21 -19.17 -16.19 -16.17
CA TYR A 21 -18.91 -17.01 -14.98
C TYR A 21 -17.84 -18.08 -15.24
N ALA A 22 -17.91 -18.77 -16.38
CA ALA A 22 -16.98 -19.84 -16.73
C ALA A 22 -15.62 -19.30 -17.24
N TYR A 23 -15.62 -18.14 -17.88
CA TYR A 23 -14.45 -17.50 -18.48
C TYR A 23 -14.35 -16.06 -17.95
N PRO A 24 -13.76 -15.87 -16.75
CA PRO A 24 -13.54 -14.53 -16.23
C PRO A 24 -12.67 -13.75 -17.21
N ALA A 25 -13.12 -12.55 -17.59
CA ALA A 25 -12.42 -11.71 -18.55
C ALA A 25 -11.02 -11.26 -18.07
N VAL A 26 -10.76 -11.34 -16.76
CA VAL A 26 -9.48 -10.98 -16.14
C VAL A 26 -9.13 -12.02 -15.08
N ASP A 27 -8.00 -12.71 -15.27
CA ASP A 27 -7.35 -13.46 -14.20
C ASP A 27 -6.60 -12.47 -13.30
N GLN A 28 -7.18 -12.17 -12.13
CA GLN A 28 -6.51 -11.37 -11.12
C GLN A 28 -5.53 -12.27 -10.38
N HIS A 29 -4.32 -12.42 -10.93
CA HIS A 29 -3.25 -13.14 -10.26
C HIS A 29 -3.04 -12.58 -8.85
N ARG A 30 -3.41 -13.38 -7.84
CA ARG A 30 -3.28 -13.03 -6.42
C ARG A 30 -1.97 -13.57 -5.91
N GLU A 31 -0.99 -12.69 -5.74
CA GLU A 31 0.23 -13.04 -5.04
C GLU A 31 -0.08 -13.47 -3.60
N ALA A 32 0.47 -14.61 -3.20
CA ALA A 32 0.23 -15.17 -1.89
C ALA A 32 0.83 -14.25 -0.81
N SER A 33 0.07 -13.99 0.25
CA SER A 33 0.59 -13.29 1.42
C SER A 33 1.66 -14.14 2.10
N ILE A 34 2.82 -13.53 2.36
CA ILE A 34 3.95 -14.19 3.03
C ILE A 34 3.93 -13.75 4.50
N VAL A 35 3.24 -14.54 5.32
CA VAL A 35 3.08 -14.25 6.75
C VAL A 35 3.97 -15.14 7.60
N SER A 36 4.45 -14.59 8.71
CA SER A 36 4.94 -15.37 9.85
C SER A 36 4.03 -15.15 11.05
N VAL A 37 4.06 -16.07 12.01
CA VAL A 37 3.20 -15.99 13.20
C VAL A 37 3.95 -15.24 14.31
N ALA A 38 3.35 -14.17 14.81
CA ALA A 38 3.84 -13.45 15.98
C ALA A 38 3.61 -14.27 17.26
N ALA A 39 4.41 -14.03 18.30
CA ALA A 39 4.28 -14.71 19.60
C ALA A 39 2.90 -14.54 20.27
N ASN A 40 2.17 -13.48 19.92
CA ASN A 40 0.80 -13.22 20.39
C ASN A 40 -0.30 -13.87 19.51
N GLY A 41 0.07 -14.76 18.59
CA GLY A 41 -0.87 -15.38 17.64
C GLY A 41 -1.32 -14.47 16.50
N GLY A 42 -0.76 -13.27 16.38
CA GLY A 42 -0.98 -12.36 15.25
C GLY A 42 -0.21 -12.77 13.99
N ASN A 43 -0.55 -12.16 12.86
CA ASN A 43 0.19 -12.34 11.61
C ASN A 43 1.20 -11.21 11.44
N ILE A 44 2.45 -11.55 11.15
CA ILE A 44 3.49 -10.59 10.75
C ILE A 44 3.63 -10.67 9.23
N GLU A 45 3.61 -9.53 8.57
CA GLU A 45 3.91 -9.43 7.14
C GLU A 45 4.92 -8.32 6.89
N SER A 46 5.94 -8.64 6.09
CA SER A 46 7.04 -7.73 5.76
C SER A 46 6.97 -7.33 4.31
N PHE A 47 7.12 -6.03 4.08
CA PHE A 47 7.17 -5.40 2.78
C PHE A 47 8.41 -4.53 2.64
N HIS A 48 8.82 -4.28 1.41
CA HIS A 48 9.90 -3.33 1.14
C HIS A 48 9.69 -2.51 -0.12
N ILE A 49 10.42 -1.41 -0.20
CA ILE A 49 10.42 -0.45 -1.30
C ILE A 49 11.87 -0.18 -1.66
N ASN A 50 12.31 -0.54 -2.86
CA ASN A 50 13.69 -0.33 -3.31
C ASN A 50 13.85 1.10 -3.85
N MET A 51 14.77 1.87 -3.27
CA MET A 51 15.00 3.26 -3.64
C MET A 51 16.17 3.39 -4.62
N PRO A 52 16.05 4.20 -5.70
CA PRO A 52 14.90 5.03 -6.08
C PRO A 52 13.86 4.30 -6.97
N MET A 53 14.14 3.07 -7.42
CA MET A 53 13.42 2.38 -8.50
C MET A 53 11.93 2.13 -8.25
N ASP A 54 11.52 2.07 -6.99
CA ASP A 54 10.13 1.87 -6.61
C ASP A 54 9.39 3.17 -6.27
N ARG A 55 10.06 4.32 -6.23
CA ARG A 55 9.40 5.61 -6.12
C ARG A 55 8.77 5.98 -7.46
N ILE A 56 7.45 6.04 -7.48
CA ILE A 56 6.63 6.44 -8.64
C ILE A 56 6.58 7.96 -8.72
N MET A 57 6.35 8.63 -7.59
CA MET A 57 6.19 10.08 -7.51
C MET A 57 6.70 10.59 -6.16
N VAL A 58 7.24 11.80 -6.16
CA VAL A 58 7.35 12.64 -4.96
C VAL A 58 6.85 14.04 -5.30
N GLY A 59 6.03 14.57 -4.43
CA GLY A 59 5.65 15.97 -4.39
C GLY A 59 6.11 16.56 -3.06
N ALA A 60 7.01 17.53 -3.13
CA ALA A 60 7.43 18.33 -2.00
C ALA A 60 7.99 19.66 -2.50
N SER A 61 8.04 20.67 -1.64
CA SER A 61 8.61 21.96 -1.99
C SER A 61 10.10 21.83 -2.34
N GLY A 62 10.50 22.39 -3.48
CA GLY A 62 11.90 22.40 -3.94
C GLY A 62 12.43 21.09 -4.54
N GLU A 63 11.63 20.01 -4.57
CA GLU A 63 12.02 18.75 -5.22
C GLU A 63 11.84 18.85 -6.75
N LYS A 64 12.86 18.42 -7.50
CA LYS A 64 12.85 18.45 -8.99
C LYS A 64 12.23 17.20 -9.63
N GLN A 65 11.80 16.23 -8.84
CA GLN A 65 11.35 14.92 -9.35
C GLN A 65 10.00 15.02 -10.07
N ALA A 66 9.78 14.09 -11.01
CA ALA A 66 8.68 14.09 -11.96
C ALA A 66 7.30 14.04 -11.27
N LEU A 67 6.68 15.21 -11.15
CA LEU A 67 5.22 15.30 -11.19
C LEU A 67 4.76 15.01 -12.62
N PRO A 68 3.58 14.41 -12.82
CA PRO A 68 3.00 14.26 -14.15
C PRO A 68 2.98 15.59 -14.92
N THR A 69 3.16 15.54 -16.23
CA THR A 69 3.21 16.73 -17.09
C THR A 69 2.01 17.64 -16.84
N GLY A 70 2.27 18.93 -16.58
CA GLY A 70 1.24 19.93 -16.29
C GLY A 70 0.88 20.06 -14.81
N LEU A 71 1.37 19.17 -13.93
CA LEU A 71 1.21 19.30 -12.49
C LEU A 71 2.43 20.00 -11.87
N LYS A 72 2.16 20.87 -10.91
CA LYS A 72 3.15 21.55 -10.08
C LYS A 72 2.82 21.32 -8.62
N TRP A 73 3.84 21.14 -7.80
CA TRP A 73 3.64 21.12 -6.35
C TRP A 73 3.16 22.51 -5.93
N PRO A 74 2.16 22.61 -5.04
CA PRO A 74 1.72 23.89 -4.52
C PRO A 74 2.90 24.67 -3.92
N ALA A 75 3.00 25.95 -4.26
CA ALA A 75 4.03 26.84 -3.73
C ALA A 75 3.63 27.50 -2.40
N ASP A 76 2.47 27.12 -1.85
CA ASP A 76 1.92 27.69 -0.62
C ASP A 76 2.84 27.44 0.57
N GLN A 77 3.05 28.48 1.36
CA GLN A 77 3.94 28.44 2.53
C GLN A 77 3.46 27.42 3.59
N GLU A 78 2.14 27.22 3.69
CA GLU A 78 1.50 26.19 4.54
C GLU A 78 1.96 24.77 4.18
N LEU A 79 2.26 24.52 2.90
CA LEU A 79 2.64 23.20 2.37
C LEU A 79 4.15 23.01 2.22
N LYS A 80 4.96 23.98 2.67
CA LYS A 80 6.43 23.95 2.53
C LYS A 80 7.09 22.73 3.18
N ASN A 81 6.48 22.23 4.27
CA ASN A 81 6.95 21.09 5.05
C ASN A 81 6.10 19.83 4.83
N VAL A 82 5.27 19.83 3.78
CA VAL A 82 4.48 18.67 3.39
C VAL A 82 5.19 17.96 2.25
N ARG A 83 5.23 16.64 2.34
CA ARG A 83 5.77 15.74 1.34
C ARG A 83 4.79 14.61 1.12
N ALA A 84 4.46 14.36 -0.14
CA ALA A 84 3.65 13.24 -0.58
C ALA A 84 4.47 12.35 -1.50
N GLU A 85 4.51 11.06 -1.23
CA GLU A 85 5.24 10.08 -2.01
C GLU A 85 4.31 8.94 -2.43
N LEU A 86 4.56 8.38 -3.61
CA LEU A 86 3.89 7.20 -4.11
C LEU A 86 4.94 6.16 -4.49
N PHE A 87 4.73 4.92 -4.07
CA PHE A 87 5.68 3.83 -4.23
C PHE A 87 5.02 2.57 -4.79
N LYS A 88 5.80 1.74 -5.50
CA LYS A 88 5.53 0.31 -5.63
C LYS A 88 5.91 -0.37 -4.30
N ILE A 89 5.10 -1.32 -3.85
CA ILE A 89 5.39 -2.14 -2.67
C ILE A 89 5.78 -3.53 -3.12
N ARG A 90 6.83 -4.10 -2.53
CA ARG A 90 7.26 -5.48 -2.76
C ARG A 90 7.05 -6.36 -1.54
N ASN A 91 6.83 -7.64 -1.79
CA ASN A 91 6.85 -8.68 -0.75
C ASN A 91 8.29 -9.16 -0.50
N ALA A 92 8.48 -10.07 0.47
CA ALA A 92 9.79 -10.63 0.80
C ALA A 92 10.51 -11.38 -0.35
N ARG A 93 9.81 -11.71 -1.45
CA ARG A 93 10.39 -12.33 -2.66
C ARG A 93 10.75 -11.30 -3.74
N ASP A 94 10.72 -10.02 -3.40
CA ASP A 94 10.96 -8.89 -4.30
C ASP A 94 9.91 -8.73 -5.42
N THR A 95 8.76 -9.41 -5.32
CA THR A 95 7.64 -9.24 -6.26
C THR A 95 6.84 -8.00 -5.89
N VAL A 96 6.51 -7.15 -6.87
CA VAL A 96 5.60 -6.01 -6.68
C VAL A 96 4.19 -6.52 -6.44
N ILE A 97 3.63 -6.21 -5.27
CA ILE A 97 2.32 -6.70 -4.82
C ILE A 97 1.33 -5.58 -4.52
N GLY A 98 1.69 -4.32 -4.81
CA GLY A 98 0.79 -3.20 -4.56
C GLY A 98 1.46 -1.85 -4.69
N VAL A 99 0.76 -0.83 -4.20
CA VAL A 99 1.22 0.56 -4.16
C VAL A 99 1.03 1.14 -2.77
N ALA A 100 1.93 2.03 -2.37
CA ALA A 100 1.82 2.77 -1.13
C ALA A 100 1.86 4.27 -1.39
N SER A 101 1.03 5.01 -0.67
CA SER A 101 1.22 6.44 -0.48
C SER A 101 1.79 6.69 0.92
N ARG A 102 2.81 7.55 0.99
CA ARG A 102 3.36 8.08 2.24
C ARG A 102 3.17 9.59 2.23
N MET A 103 2.53 10.12 3.24
CA MET A 103 2.44 11.56 3.46
C MET A 103 3.18 11.90 4.74
N SER A 104 4.04 12.91 4.69
CA SER A 104 4.69 13.44 5.88
C SER A 104 4.52 14.95 5.93
N ALA A 105 4.08 15.45 7.07
CA ALA A 105 3.95 16.87 7.34
C ALA A 105 4.71 17.20 8.63
N ARG A 106 5.46 18.30 8.63
CA ARG A 106 6.15 18.79 9.82
C ARG A 106 5.71 20.19 10.17
N ASP A 107 5.30 20.39 11.42
CA ASP A 107 5.00 21.69 11.99
C ASP A 107 5.76 21.91 13.32
N GLY A 108 5.40 22.97 14.05
CA GLY A 108 6.00 23.26 15.36
C GLY A 108 5.63 22.28 16.47
N SER A 109 4.65 21.41 16.25
CA SER A 109 4.17 20.39 17.21
C SER A 109 4.77 19.01 16.96
N GLY A 110 5.28 18.73 15.76
CA GLY A 110 5.97 17.48 15.45
C GLY A 110 5.95 17.12 13.97
N GLU A 111 6.30 15.86 13.68
CA GLU A 111 6.24 15.26 12.35
C GLU A 111 5.12 14.22 12.32
N ILE A 112 4.12 14.41 11.47
CA ILE A 112 3.06 13.44 11.22
C ILE A 112 3.46 12.64 9.99
N ILE A 113 3.43 11.31 10.07
CA ILE A 113 3.68 10.43 8.92
C ILE A 113 2.52 9.47 8.78
N ASP A 114 1.84 9.55 7.64
CA ASP A 114 0.74 8.70 7.27
C ASP A 114 1.14 7.77 6.13
N TRP A 115 0.67 6.54 6.21
CA TRP A 115 0.82 5.53 5.18
C TRP A 115 -0.54 4.99 4.78
N VAL A 116 -0.75 4.90 3.47
CA VAL A 116 -1.82 4.11 2.87
C VAL A 116 -1.17 3.04 2.00
N LEU A 117 -1.37 1.77 2.34
CA LEU A 117 -0.94 0.65 1.52
C LEU A 117 -2.17 0.09 0.80
N HIS A 118 -2.07 -0.11 -0.51
CA HIS A 118 -3.09 -0.77 -1.30
C HIS A 118 -2.52 -2.04 -1.92
N LEU A 119 -3.11 -3.17 -1.55
CA LEU A 119 -2.75 -4.51 -2.00
C LEU A 119 -3.92 -5.06 -2.84
N PRO A 120 -3.75 -5.18 -4.18
CA PRO A 120 -4.79 -5.69 -5.06
C PRO A 120 -5.36 -7.02 -4.58
N ALA A 121 -6.66 -7.21 -4.79
CA ALA A 121 -7.49 -8.30 -4.25
C ALA A 121 -7.64 -8.32 -2.72
N ARG A 122 -6.63 -7.93 -1.93
CA ARG A 122 -6.61 -8.05 -0.46
C ARG A 122 -7.23 -6.88 0.28
N GLY A 123 -7.09 -5.66 -0.25
CA GLY A 123 -7.64 -4.43 0.34
C GLY A 123 -6.59 -3.37 0.61
N SER A 124 -6.95 -2.39 1.43
CA SER A 124 -6.08 -1.28 1.82
C SER A 124 -5.91 -1.21 3.32
N ILE A 125 -4.80 -0.61 3.74
CA ILE A 125 -4.43 -0.35 5.12
C ILE A 125 -4.10 1.13 5.26
N PHE A 126 -4.57 1.76 6.33
CA PHE A 126 -4.18 3.10 6.74
C PHE A 126 -3.49 3.06 8.11
N VAL A 127 -2.31 3.67 8.20
CA VAL A 127 -1.49 3.75 9.40
C VAL A 127 -1.05 5.18 9.62
N ASN A 128 -1.15 5.64 10.86
CA ASN A 128 -0.47 6.85 11.32
C ASN A 128 0.75 6.44 12.18
N LEU A 129 1.95 6.81 11.74
CA LEU A 129 3.19 6.59 12.47
C LEU A 129 3.42 7.69 13.49
N ARG A 130 4.01 7.30 14.63
CA ARG A 130 4.46 8.26 15.63
C ARG A 130 5.65 9.06 15.10
N PRO A 131 5.76 10.37 15.46
CA PRO A 131 6.82 11.26 14.98
C PRO A 131 8.22 10.77 15.34
N GLU A 132 8.34 10.24 16.56
CA GLU A 132 9.61 9.89 17.19
C GLU A 132 10.13 8.56 16.65
N ALA A 133 11.37 8.58 16.14
CA ALA A 133 12.09 7.35 15.86
C ALA A 133 12.43 6.66 17.17
N LEU A 134 12.06 5.38 17.28
CA LEU A 134 12.48 4.50 18.35
C LEU A 134 13.97 4.17 18.22
N GLN A 135 14.54 3.63 19.30
CA GLN A 135 15.90 3.11 19.32
C GLN A 135 16.10 2.12 18.15
N GLY A 136 17.15 2.32 17.36
CA GLY A 136 17.43 1.53 16.14
C GLY A 136 16.90 2.12 14.83
N GLY A 137 16.33 3.34 14.85
CA GLY A 137 15.96 4.08 13.63
C GLY A 137 14.63 3.65 13.02
N PHE A 138 13.81 2.92 13.77
CA PHE A 138 12.47 2.52 13.36
C PHE A 138 11.43 3.54 13.82
N ARG A 139 10.45 3.85 12.98
CA ARG A 139 9.22 4.52 13.42
C ARG A 139 8.11 3.49 13.54
N ARG A 140 7.16 3.67 14.45
CA ARG A 140 6.05 2.74 14.65
C ARG A 140 4.73 3.50 14.74
N GLY A 141 3.68 2.91 14.18
CA GLY A 141 2.33 3.44 14.21
C GLY A 141 1.28 2.36 14.36
N GLU A 142 0.07 2.80 14.66
CA GLU A 142 -1.09 1.93 14.82
C GLU A 142 -1.92 1.89 13.55
N LEU A 143 -2.42 0.70 13.23
CA LEU A 143 -3.36 0.48 12.14
C LEU A 143 -4.68 1.18 12.46
N GLN A 144 -4.98 2.27 11.77
CA GLN A 144 -6.16 3.09 12.04
C GLN A 144 -7.38 2.54 11.31
N ALA A 145 -7.20 2.12 10.06
CA ALA A 145 -8.28 1.58 9.25
C ALA A 145 -7.78 0.50 8.28
N GLY A 146 -8.69 -0.37 7.86
CA GLY A 146 -8.46 -1.38 6.85
C GLY A 146 -9.72 -1.66 6.05
N SER A 147 -9.57 -2.20 4.84
CA SER A 147 -10.69 -2.66 4.01
C SER A 147 -10.53 -4.14 3.67
N ARG A 148 -11.63 -4.82 3.30
CA ARG A 148 -11.63 -6.24 2.91
C ARG A 148 -10.95 -7.11 3.96
N GLU A 149 -9.85 -7.79 3.63
CA GLU A 149 -9.12 -8.68 4.55
C GLU A 149 -8.63 -7.94 5.80
N PHE A 150 -8.36 -6.63 5.68
CA PHE A 150 -7.86 -5.80 6.76
C PHE A 150 -8.95 -5.11 7.59
N ALA A 151 -10.21 -5.14 7.14
CA ALA A 151 -11.32 -4.49 7.84
C ALA A 151 -11.49 -4.97 9.30
N PRO A 152 -11.42 -6.28 9.62
CA PRO A 152 -11.57 -6.75 11.00
C PRO A 152 -10.26 -6.70 11.80
N LEU A 153 -9.18 -6.16 11.24
CA LEU A 153 -7.86 -6.21 11.85
C LEU A 153 -7.52 -4.91 12.59
N GLY A 154 -6.83 -5.07 13.71
CA GLY A 154 -6.03 -4.05 14.37
C GLY A 154 -4.57 -4.45 14.28
N GLY A 155 -3.66 -3.55 14.67
CA GLY A 155 -2.25 -3.89 14.58
C GLY A 155 -1.31 -2.70 14.64
N LEU A 156 -0.06 -3.00 14.36
CA LEU A 156 1.04 -2.05 14.32
C LEU A 156 1.75 -2.17 12.99
N MET A 157 2.30 -1.06 12.50
CA MET A 157 3.29 -1.06 11.43
C MET A 157 4.53 -0.33 11.88
N SER A 158 5.70 -0.85 11.54
CA SER A 158 6.97 -0.14 11.69
C SER A 158 7.63 0.13 10.34
N GLU A 159 8.22 1.31 10.21
CA GLU A 159 9.02 1.76 9.07
C GLU A 159 10.49 1.83 9.48
N ARG A 160 11.40 1.34 8.62
CA ARG A 160 12.85 1.55 8.75
C ARG A 160 13.51 1.79 7.40
N TRP A 161 14.48 2.72 7.37
CA TRP A 161 15.43 2.81 6.27
C TRP A 161 16.58 1.83 6.44
N VAL A 162 16.87 1.05 5.41
CA VAL A 162 18.01 0.14 5.34
C VAL A 162 18.90 0.56 4.17
N PRO A 163 20.11 1.10 4.43
CA PRO A 163 21.02 1.46 3.35
C PRO A 163 21.50 0.21 2.63
N ASN A 164 21.71 0.30 1.31
CA ASN A 164 22.40 -0.76 0.61
C ASN A 164 23.91 -0.60 0.80
N THR A 165 24.57 -1.68 1.19
CA THR A 165 26.02 -1.74 1.37
C THR A 165 26.70 -2.60 0.31
N SER A 166 25.97 -3.10 -0.69
CA SER A 166 26.58 -3.80 -1.82
C SER A 166 27.34 -2.79 -2.70
N GLY A 167 28.51 -3.18 -3.18
CA GLY A 167 29.32 -2.37 -4.11
C GLY A 167 28.83 -2.43 -5.56
N ASP A 168 27.66 -3.02 -5.79
CA ASP A 168 27.11 -3.24 -7.13
C ASP A 168 26.51 -1.94 -7.67
N ALA A 169 26.98 -1.51 -8.84
CA ALA A 169 26.56 -0.25 -9.47
C ALA A 169 25.06 -0.20 -9.81
N ASP A 170 24.44 -1.36 -10.06
CA ASP A 170 23.02 -1.48 -10.43
C ASP A 170 22.10 -1.75 -9.23
N ALA A 171 22.66 -1.86 -8.03
CA ALA A 171 21.86 -2.15 -6.85
C ALA A 171 21.15 -0.88 -6.33
N PRO A 172 19.96 -1.02 -5.70
CA PRO A 172 19.25 0.13 -5.14
C PRO A 172 20.10 0.84 -4.09
N ALA A 173 19.95 2.15 -3.93
CA ALA A 173 20.69 2.92 -2.93
C ALA A 173 20.36 2.48 -1.49
N GLY A 174 19.20 1.89 -1.31
CA GLY A 174 18.71 1.31 -0.07
C GLY A 174 17.25 0.93 -0.22
N ARG A 175 16.63 0.52 0.88
CA ARG A 175 15.21 0.18 0.89
C ARG A 175 14.51 0.71 2.14
N ILE A 176 13.25 1.05 1.98
CA ILE A 176 12.34 1.24 3.12
C ILE A 176 11.73 -0.12 3.42
N GLU A 177 11.86 -0.58 4.66
CA GLU A 177 11.20 -1.78 5.16
C GLU A 177 9.97 -1.39 5.95
N LEU A 178 8.84 -2.04 5.64
CA LEU A 178 7.58 -1.90 6.35
C LEU A 178 7.23 -3.26 6.96
N VAL A 179 7.17 -3.33 8.27
CA VAL A 179 6.79 -4.57 8.98
C VAL A 179 5.47 -4.33 9.67
N THR A 180 4.48 -5.12 9.30
CA THR A 180 3.13 -5.06 9.85
C THR A 180 2.88 -6.23 10.78
N THR A 181 2.18 -6.00 11.88
CA THR A 181 1.68 -7.05 12.76
C THR A 181 0.19 -6.86 12.91
N TYR A 182 -0.59 -7.87 12.54
CA TYR A 182 -2.04 -7.85 12.57
C TYR A 182 -2.58 -8.79 13.64
N ILE A 183 -3.62 -8.32 14.33
CA ILE A 183 -4.45 -9.12 15.21
C ILE A 183 -5.90 -8.86 14.87
N ARG A 184 -6.78 -9.87 14.98
CA ARG A 184 -8.21 -9.64 14.85
C ARG A 184 -8.66 -8.73 15.99
N ARG A 185 -9.40 -7.65 15.70
CA ARG A 185 -10.00 -6.84 16.78
C ARG A 185 -10.97 -7.73 17.54
N GLN A 186 -10.89 -7.72 18.85
CA GLN A 186 -11.94 -8.32 19.66
C GLN A 186 -13.20 -7.48 19.47
N GLU A 187 -14.30 -8.11 19.07
CA GLU A 187 -15.60 -7.46 19.07
C GLU A 187 -15.88 -7.03 20.51
N THR A 188 -16.02 -5.72 20.73
CA THR A 188 -16.52 -5.23 22.01
C THR A 188 -18.01 -5.54 22.02
N PRO A 189 -18.53 -6.28 23.03
CA PRO A 189 -19.93 -6.70 23.08
C PRO A 189 -20.90 -5.52 23.14
#